data_AF-K1GQ92-F1
#
_entry.id   AF-K1GQ92-F1
#
_cell.length_a   1.000
_cell.length_b   1.000
_cell.length_c   1.000
_cell.angle_alpha   90.00
_cell.angle_beta   90.00
_cell.angle_gamma   90.00
#
_symmetry.space_group_name_H-M   'P 1'
#
loop_
_entity.id
_entity.type
_entity.pdbx_description
1 polymer ?
#
loop_
_entity_poly.entity_id
_entity_poly.type
_entity_poly.pdbx_seq_one_letter_code
_entity_poly.pdbx_strand_id
1 'polypeptide(L)'
;MEGIILVNKPKGISSFDVIRKLKKILKTKKIGHTGTLDPLATGLMLICVGKATKLASDLEAKNKVYLADFEIGYATDTYDIEGKRIAENLIDISKDNLELSLKKIYRRYKASSSNVLCYKN
;
A
#
# COMPACT_ATOMS: atom_id res chain seq x y z
N MET A 1 25.11 -11.36 -2.02
CA MET A 1 24.32 -10.59 -3.02
C MET A 1 24.11 -9.20 -2.49
N GLU A 2 24.26 -8.19 -3.34
CA GLU A 2 24.16 -6.77 -3.02
C GLU A 2 23.27 -6.13 -4.08
N GLY A 3 22.20 -5.44 -3.70
CA GLY A 3 21.29 -4.82 -4.70
C GLY A 3 19.85 -4.68 -4.24
N ILE A 4 18.98 -4.36 -5.19
CA ILE A 4 17.53 -4.21 -4.98
C ILE A 4 16.81 -5.34 -5.71
N ILE A 5 15.90 -6.01 -5.02
CA ILE A 5 15.04 -7.06 -5.57
C ILE A 5 13.63 -6.50 -5.65
N LEU A 6 13.01 -6.63 -6.83
CA LEU A 6 11.61 -6.28 -7.04
C LEU A 6 10.78 -7.53 -6.77
N VAL A 7 9.93 -7.48 -5.74
CA VAL A 7 9.03 -8.57 -5.40
C VAL A 7 7.61 -8.15 -5.74
N ASN A 8 6.90 -8.98 -6.50
CA ASN A 8 5.44 -8.89 -6.56
C ASN A 8 4.88 -9.66 -5.35
N LYS A 9 4.49 -8.93 -4.29
CA LYS A 9 3.95 -9.52 -3.05
C LYS A 9 2.58 -10.13 -3.36
N PRO A 10 2.36 -11.44 -3.11
CA PRO A 10 1.03 -12.03 -3.19
C PRO A 10 0.15 -11.59 -2.01
N LYS A 11 -1.15 -11.80 -2.17
CA LYS A 11 -2.14 -11.60 -1.10
C LYS A 11 -1.94 -12.64 0.02
N GLY A 12 -2.32 -12.28 1.24
CA GLY A 12 -2.36 -13.19 2.39
C GLY A 12 -1.03 -13.39 3.11
N ILE A 13 0.03 -12.67 2.73
CA ILE A 13 1.29 -12.65 3.47
C ILE A 13 1.68 -11.23 3.85
N SER A 14 2.30 -11.08 5.02
CA SER A 14 2.83 -9.79 5.44
C SER A 14 4.09 -9.43 4.64
N SER A 15 4.41 -8.13 4.61
CA SER A 15 5.69 -7.64 4.11
C SER A 15 6.89 -8.30 4.82
N PHE A 16 6.76 -8.60 6.12
CA PHE A 16 7.81 -9.29 6.87
C PHE A 16 7.99 -10.76 6.47
N ASP A 17 6.92 -11.44 6.05
CA ASP A 17 7.02 -12.81 5.54
C ASP A 17 7.87 -12.89 4.27
N VAL A 18 7.78 -11.88 3.39
CA VAL A 18 8.65 -11.74 2.21
C VAL A 18 10.12 -11.65 2.64
N ILE A 19 10.43 -10.76 3.59
CA ILE A 19 11.78 -10.62 4.14
C ILE A 19 12.28 -11.93 4.74
N ARG A 20 11.43 -12.63 5.52
CA ARG A 20 11.80 -13.92 6.15
C ARG A 20 12.12 -14.99 5.11
N LYS A 21 11.34 -15.08 4.03
CA LYS A 21 11.60 -16.02 2.92
C LYS A 21 12.92 -15.67 2.21
N LEU A 22 13.13 -14.40 1.85
CA LEU A 22 14.35 -13.96 1.16
C LEU A 22 15.61 -14.08 2.02
N LYS A 23 15.53 -13.83 3.33
CA LYS A 23 16.65 -14.08 4.27
C LYS A 23 17.16 -15.52 4.19
N LYS A 24 16.25 -16.50 4.12
CA LYS A 24 16.59 -17.93 4.02
C LYS A 24 17.25 -18.25 2.68
N ILE A 25 16.71 -17.71 1.57
CA ILE A 25 17.22 -17.95 0.21
C ILE A 25 18.61 -17.30 0.02
N LEU A 26 18.76 -16.04 0.41
CA LEU A 26 19.95 -15.24 0.17
C LEU A 26 21.05 -15.44 1.23
N LYS A 27 20.74 -16.12 2.34
CA LYS A 27 21.64 -16.38 3.47
C LYS A 27 22.31 -15.10 4.00
N THR A 28 21.55 -14.00 4.04
CA THR A 28 22.04 -12.69 4.50
C THR A 28 21.19 -12.13 5.63
N LYS A 29 21.84 -11.43 6.57
CA LYS A 29 21.15 -10.73 7.67
C LYS A 29 20.77 -9.30 7.29
N LYS A 30 21.50 -8.68 6.35
CA LYS A 30 21.32 -7.27 5.97
C LYS A 30 20.36 -7.15 4.79
N ILE A 31 19.08 -7.00 5.11
CA ILE A 31 17.98 -6.91 4.14
C ILE A 31 16.81 -6.14 4.76
N GLY A 32 16.15 -5.31 3.97
CA GLY A 32 14.98 -4.52 4.38
C GLY A 32 14.11 -4.17 3.18
N HIS A 33 12.89 -3.70 3.44
CA HIS A 33 11.97 -3.22 2.40
C HIS A 33 11.79 -1.71 2.49
N THR A 34 11.28 -1.08 1.44
CA THR A 34 11.19 0.39 1.32
C THR A 34 9.73 0.89 1.36
N GLY A 35 8.92 0.23 2.16
CA GLY A 35 7.48 0.44 2.25
C GLY A 35 6.75 -0.86 2.62
N THR A 36 5.76 -0.75 3.50
CA THR A 36 4.94 -1.89 3.94
C THR A 36 3.71 -1.98 3.05
N LEU A 37 3.43 -3.18 2.55
CA LEU A 37 2.12 -3.55 2.02
C LEU A 37 1.39 -4.43 3.03
N ASP A 38 0.11 -4.14 3.25
CA ASP A 38 -0.77 -4.92 4.11
C ASP A 38 -0.94 -6.36 3.59
N PRO A 39 -1.34 -7.31 4.44
CA PRO A 39 -1.56 -8.69 4.03
C PRO A 39 -2.54 -8.84 2.86
N LEU A 40 -3.66 -8.10 2.86
CA LEU A 40 -4.64 -8.11 1.77
C LEU A 40 -4.12 -7.53 0.45
N ALA A 41 -3.11 -6.65 0.49
CA ALA A 41 -2.62 -5.96 -0.68
C ALA A 41 -1.70 -6.85 -1.52
N THR A 42 -1.68 -6.62 -2.83
CA THR A 42 -0.74 -7.23 -3.77
C THR A 42 0.06 -6.16 -4.48
N GLY A 43 1.23 -6.52 -5.01
CA GLY A 43 1.96 -5.66 -5.94
C GLY A 43 3.43 -5.46 -5.59
N LEU A 44 4.01 -4.41 -6.17
CA LEU A 44 5.44 -4.17 -6.13
C LEU A 44 5.94 -3.80 -4.73
N MET A 45 6.96 -4.53 -4.27
CA MET A 45 7.68 -4.29 -3.04
C MET A 45 9.18 -4.33 -3.34
N LEU A 46 9.89 -3.24 -3.04
CA LEU A 46 11.35 -3.17 -3.22
C LEU A 46 12.05 -3.72 -1.98
N ILE A 47 12.99 -4.64 -2.20
CA ILE A 47 13.78 -5.27 -1.15
C ILE A 47 15.24 -4.91 -1.35
N CYS A 48 15.79 -4.12 -0.45
CA CYS A 48 17.19 -3.76 -0.46
C CYS A 48 18.02 -4.80 0.30
N VAL A 49 19.14 -5.23 -0.29
CA VAL A 49 20.04 -6.24 0.26
C VAL A 49 21.46 -5.67 0.37
N GLY A 50 22.11 -5.89 1.51
CA GLY A 50 23.49 -5.49 1.73
C GLY A 50 23.64 -3.96 1.78
N LYS A 51 24.61 -3.41 1.04
CA LYS A 51 24.88 -1.96 0.91
C LYS A 51 23.69 -1.20 0.34
N ALA A 52 22.84 -1.84 -0.47
CA ALA A 52 21.65 -1.21 -1.03
C ALA A 52 20.64 -0.78 0.05
N THR A 53 20.69 -1.34 1.28
CA THR A 53 19.81 -0.88 2.37
C THR A 53 20.04 0.58 2.75
N LYS A 54 21.17 1.18 2.36
CA LYS A 54 21.41 2.62 2.52
C LYS A 54 20.47 3.49 1.70
N LEU A 55 19.89 2.94 0.61
CA LEU A 55 18.94 3.64 -0.25
C LEU A 55 17.49 3.49 0.23
N ALA A 56 17.24 2.77 1.33
CA ALA A 56 15.87 2.43 1.74
C ALA A 56 15.01 3.66 2.01
N SER A 57 15.54 4.63 2.77
CA SER A 57 14.83 5.89 3.06
C SER A 57 14.53 6.71 1.80
N ASP A 58 15.48 6.77 0.85
CA ASP A 58 15.29 7.53 -0.39
C ASP A 58 14.22 6.91 -1.29
N LEU A 59 14.18 5.57 -1.36
CA LEU A 59 13.17 4.82 -2.10
C LEU A 59 11.81 4.89 -1.43
N GLU A 60 11.79 4.82 -0.10
CA GLU A 60 10.58 5.01 0.71
C GLU A 60 10.05 6.45 0.65
N ALA A 61 10.85 7.44 0.28
CA ALA A 61 10.36 8.81 0.05
C ALA A 61 9.75 9.01 -1.36
N LYS A 62 9.91 8.07 -2.30
CA LYS A 62 9.37 8.21 -3.66
C LYS A 62 7.85 8.15 -3.69
N ASN A 63 7.26 8.67 -4.76
CA ASN A 63 5.82 8.54 -4.99
C ASN A 63 5.44 7.08 -5.25
N LYS A 64 4.24 6.68 -4.83
CA LYS A 64 3.65 5.36 -5.10
C LYS A 64 2.28 5.54 -5.72
N VAL A 65 1.90 4.57 -6.54
CA VAL A 65 0.60 4.51 -7.18
C VAL A 65 -0.08 3.24 -6.68
N TYR A 66 -1.34 3.38 -6.29
CA TYR A 66 -2.16 2.29 -5.78
C TYR A 66 -3.43 2.20 -6.60
N LEU A 67 -3.84 0.97 -6.87
CA LEU A 67 -5.19 0.67 -7.35
C LEU A 67 -5.94 0.03 -6.19
N ALA A 68 -7.11 0.58 -5.86
CA ALA A 68 -7.93 0.13 -4.75
C ALA A 68 -9.41 0.28 -5.10
N ASP A 69 -10.20 -0.68 -4.63
CA ASP A 69 -11.66 -0.63 -4.67
C ASP A 69 -12.17 -0.27 -3.27
N PHE A 70 -13.25 0.49 -3.23
CA PHE A 70 -13.90 0.90 -1.99
C PHE A 70 -15.36 0.48 -2.01
N GLU A 71 -15.81 -0.13 -0.92
CA GLU A 71 -17.22 -0.37 -0.65
C GLU A 71 -17.73 0.74 0.26
N ILE A 72 -18.81 1.41 -0.14
CA ILE A 72 -19.38 2.54 0.60
C ILE A 72 -20.65 2.09 1.29
N GLY A 73 -20.86 2.55 2.53
CA GLY A 73 -22.07 2.29 3.29
C GLY A 73 -21.83 1.62 4.65
N TYR A 74 -20.58 1.27 4.96
CA TYR A 74 -20.19 0.80 6.29
C TYR A 74 -18.73 1.14 6.58
N ALA A 75 -18.34 0.97 7.84
CA ALA A 75 -16.96 1.08 8.29
C ALA A 75 -16.55 -0.17 9.06
N THR A 76 -15.28 -0.55 8.93
CA THR A 76 -14.65 -1.62 9.70
C THR A 76 -13.60 -1.05 10.66
N ASP A 77 -13.26 -1.80 11.71
CA ASP A 77 -12.24 -1.42 12.69
C ASP A 77 -10.80 -1.39 12.13
N THR A 78 -10.54 -2.12 11.04
CA THR A 78 -9.24 -2.12 10.33
C THR A 78 -9.24 -1.22 9.08
N TYR A 79 -10.37 -0.59 8.75
CA TYR A 79 -10.58 0.20 7.53
C TYR A 79 -10.38 -0.57 6.21
N ASP A 80 -10.43 -1.90 6.27
CA ASP A 80 -10.42 -2.79 5.11
C ASP A 80 -11.49 -3.89 5.24
N ILE A 81 -11.54 -4.79 4.26
CA ILE A 81 -12.51 -5.89 4.20
C ILE A 81 -12.21 -7.04 5.18
N GLU A 82 -11.04 -7.07 5.83
CA GLU A 82 -10.66 -8.11 6.79
C GLU A 82 -11.14 -7.78 8.22
N GLY A 83 -11.51 -6.53 8.48
CA GLY A 83 -11.99 -6.06 9.78
C GLY A 83 -13.44 -6.37 10.09
N LYS A 84 -13.81 -6.15 11.35
CA LYS A 84 -15.20 -6.27 11.81
C LYS A 84 -15.96 -4.98 11.50
N ARG A 85 -17.18 -5.09 10.96
CA ARG A 85 -18.08 -3.94 10.80
C ARG A 85 -18.38 -3.30 12.15
N ILE A 86 -18.12 -2.00 12.27
CA ILE A 86 -18.34 -1.20 13.48
C ILE A 86 -19.39 -0.11 13.29
N ALA A 87 -19.72 0.22 12.05
CA ALA A 87 -20.78 1.16 11.71
C ALA A 87 -21.37 0.80 10.34
N GLU A 88 -22.65 1.08 10.15
CA GLU A 88 -23.35 0.91 8.89
C GLU A 88 -24.26 2.12 8.68
N ASN A 89 -24.23 2.68 7.48
CA ASN A 89 -25.07 3.78 7.07
C ASN A 89 -25.39 3.60 5.59
N LEU A 90 -26.62 3.17 5.30
CA LEU A 90 -27.09 3.02 3.94
C LEU A 90 -27.34 4.42 3.36
N ILE A 91 -26.41 4.86 2.51
CA ILE A 91 -26.48 6.17 1.86
C ILE A 91 -26.84 5.93 0.39
N ASP A 92 -27.89 6.59 -0.08
CA ASP A 92 -28.12 6.73 -1.52
C ASP A 92 -27.15 7.78 -2.07
N ILE A 93 -26.14 7.32 -2.81
CA ILE A 93 -25.06 8.16 -3.31
C ILE A 93 -25.20 8.30 -4.82
N SER A 94 -25.51 9.50 -5.28
CA SER A 94 -25.39 9.82 -6.70
C SER A 94 -23.91 9.84 -7.11
N LYS A 95 -23.63 9.41 -8.34
CA LYS A 95 -22.28 9.42 -8.92
C LYS A 95 -21.64 10.81 -8.85
N ASP A 96 -22.42 11.86 -9.10
CA ASP A 96 -21.94 13.24 -9.09
C ASP A 96 -21.48 13.69 -7.69
N ASN A 97 -22.24 13.35 -6.65
CA ASN A 97 -21.88 13.67 -5.27
C ASN A 97 -20.61 12.92 -4.82
N LEU A 98 -20.44 11.68 -5.27
CA LEU A 98 -19.22 10.91 -5.02
C LEU A 98 -18.01 11.56 -5.69
N GLU A 99 -18.13 11.92 -6.98
CA GLU A 99 -17.04 12.55 -7.72
C GLU A 99 -16.63 13.92 -7.14
N LEU A 100 -17.60 14.72 -6.70
CA LEU A 100 -17.34 15.99 -6.02
C LEU A 100 -16.60 15.79 -4.69
N SER A 101 -16.98 14.77 -3.93
CA SER A 101 -16.34 14.44 -2.65
C SER A 101 -14.90 13.96 -2.85
N LEU A 102 -14.66 13.09 -3.84
CA LEU A 102 -13.31 12.62 -4.21
C LEU A 102 -12.43 13.77 -4.69
N LYS A 103 -12.95 14.71 -5.48
CA LYS A 103 -12.23 15.92 -5.91
C LYS A 103 -11.79 16.78 -4.71
N LYS A 104 -12.63 16.91 -3.67
CA LYS A 104 -12.28 17.65 -2.44
C LYS A 104 -11.12 16.98 -1.70
N ILE A 105 -11.17 15.65 -1.55
CA ILE A 105 -10.11 14.86 -0.92
C ILE A 105 -8.79 15.04 -1.68
N TYR A 106 -8.82 14.86 -3.01
CA TYR A 106 -7.62 14.99 -3.84
C TYR A 106 -6.98 16.39 -3.74
N ARG A 107 -7.78 17.46 -3.73
CA ARG A 107 -7.27 18.84 -3.55
C ARG A 107 -6.63 19.05 -2.18
N ARG A 108 -7.21 18.49 -1.11
CA ARG A 108 -6.65 18.56 0.24
C ARG A 108 -5.31 17.82 0.34
N TYR A 109 -5.18 16.65 -0.29
CA TYR A 109 -3.92 15.90 -0.33
C TYR A 109 -2.84 16.59 -1.17
N LYS A 110 -3.18 17.20 -2.32
CA LYS A 110 -2.22 17.99 -3.11
C LYS A 110 -1.63 19.19 -2.35
N ALA A 111 -2.35 19.74 -1.38
CA ALA A 111 -1.84 20.79 -0.50
C ALA A 111 -0.86 20.26 0.59
N SER A 112 -0.79 18.93 0.80
CA SER A 112 -0.03 18.32 1.90
C SER A 112 1.10 17.37 1.46
N SER A 113 1.02 16.68 0.31
CA SER A 113 2.11 15.97 -0.41
C SER A 113 1.56 15.03 -1.50
N SER A 114 2.34 14.91 -2.58
CA SER A 114 2.27 14.05 -3.78
C SER A 114 1.06 13.12 -4.06
N ASN A 115 0.36 13.45 -5.16
CA ASN A 115 -0.62 12.70 -5.96
C ASN A 115 -0.94 11.23 -5.58
N VAL A 116 -2.17 10.99 -5.15
CA VAL A 116 -2.85 9.67 -5.21
C VAL A 116 -3.56 9.56 -6.56
N LEU A 117 -3.12 8.67 -7.44
CA LEU A 117 -3.81 8.33 -8.70
C LEU A 117 -4.60 7.03 -8.48
N CYS A 118 -5.90 7.14 -8.24
CA CYS A 118 -6.83 6.02 -8.42
C CYS A 118 -7.28 6.00 -9.88
N TYR A 119 -7.02 4.91 -10.58
CA TYR A 119 -7.59 4.69 -11.92
C TYR A 119 -9.02 4.14 -11.76
N LYS A 120 -9.96 4.69 -12.54
CA LYS A 120 -11.25 4.05 -12.80
C LYS A 120 -11.01 2.93 -13.81
N ASN A 121 -11.50 1.73 -13.52
CA ASN A 121 -11.83 0.75 -14.56
C ASN A 121 -13.15 1.17 -15.22
#